data_AF-A0A0B5E1R7-F1
#
_entry.id   AF-A0A0B5E1R7-F1
#
_cell.length_a   1.000
_cell.length_b   1.000
_cell.length_c   1.000
_cell.angle_alpha   90.00
_cell.angle_beta   90.00
_cell.angle_gamma   90.00
#
_symmetry.space_group_name_H-M   'P 1'
#
loop_
_entity.id
_entity.type
_entity.pdbx_description
1 polymer ?
#
loop_
_entity_poly.entity_id
_entity_poly.type
_entity_poly.pdbx_seq_one_letter_code
_entity_poly.pdbx_strand_id
1 'polypeptide(L)'
;MLNDPEVLRDCIPGCQELEGSAEEGFAATVKLKIGPVGATFKGAVTLSNLNPPESYTITGEGKGGVAGFATGGADVHLTEDGDDTILRYEVNAKVGGKLAQLGSRLIKSTSDKLAGEFFGCFAEKASG
;
A
#
# COMPACT_ATOMS: atom_id res chain seq x y z
N MET A 1 -3.08 -5.59 14.31
CA MET A 1 -4.18 -5.20 13.40
C MET A 1 -3.69 -4.33 12.23
N LEU A 2 -3.21 -3.09 12.45
CA LEU A 2 -2.75 -2.23 11.33
C LEU A 2 -1.55 -2.76 10.55
N ASN A 3 -0.56 -3.30 11.28
CA ASN A 3 0.62 -3.92 10.68
C ASN A 3 0.57 -5.46 10.78
N ASP A 4 -0.64 -6.01 10.89
CA ASP A 4 -0.81 -7.46 10.95
C ASP A 4 -0.63 -8.06 9.55
N PRO A 5 0.34 -8.97 9.33
CA PRO A 5 0.60 -9.55 8.02
C PRO A 5 -0.64 -10.20 7.40
N GLU A 6 -1.49 -10.86 8.20
CA GLU A 6 -2.67 -11.55 7.66
C GLU A 6 -3.73 -10.54 7.20
N VAL A 7 -3.97 -9.50 7.99
CA VAL A 7 -4.89 -8.41 7.63
C VAL A 7 -4.39 -7.67 6.38
N LEU A 8 -3.09 -7.37 6.33
CA LEU A 8 -2.48 -6.71 5.17
C LEU A 8 -2.61 -7.56 3.91
N ARG A 9 -2.32 -8.87 3.99
CA ARG A 9 -2.46 -9.79 2.85
C ARG A 9 -3.89 -9.81 2.33
N ASP A 10 -4.86 -9.90 3.24
CA ASP A 10 -6.28 -9.98 2.89
C ASP A 10 -6.78 -8.68 2.24
N CYS A 11 -6.29 -7.53 2.71
CA CYS A 11 -6.78 -6.23 2.25
C CYS A 11 -6.01 -5.62 1.08
N ILE A 12 -4.79 -6.08 0.76
CA ILE A 12 -4.05 -5.60 -0.41
C ILE A 12 -4.68 -6.20 -1.69
N PRO A 13 -5.28 -5.38 -2.58
CA PRO A 13 -5.95 -5.91 -3.76
C PRO A 13 -4.99 -6.64 -4.68
N GLY A 14 -5.35 -7.87 -5.07
CA GLY A 14 -4.52 -8.70 -5.95
C GLY A 14 -3.25 -9.25 -5.30
N CYS A 15 -3.13 -9.17 -3.96
CA CYS A 15 -2.05 -9.85 -3.23
C CYS A 15 -2.08 -11.36 -3.54
N GLN A 16 -0.93 -11.93 -3.84
CA GLN A 16 -0.74 -13.36 -4.10
C GLN A 16 0.10 -13.98 -3.00
N GLU A 17 1.12 -13.25 -2.56
CA GLU A 17 2.04 -13.64 -1.50
C GLU A 17 2.37 -12.40 -0.67
N LEU A 18 2.47 -12.58 0.64
CA LEU A 18 2.98 -11.60 1.58
C LEU A 18 3.80 -12.34 2.63
N GLU A 19 5.04 -11.91 2.81
CA GLU A 19 5.98 -12.47 3.79
C GLU A 19 6.60 -11.33 4.61
N GLY A 20 7.10 -11.66 5.81
CA GLY A 20 7.77 -10.72 6.70
C GLY A 20 6.91 -10.20 7.84
N SER A 21 7.37 -9.13 8.48
CA SER A 21 6.76 -8.55 9.69
C SER A 21 6.95 -7.03 9.75
N ALA A 22 6.29 -6.38 10.71
CA ALA A 22 6.47 -4.96 10.95
C ALA A 22 7.92 -4.59 11.33
N GLU A 23 8.65 -5.51 11.97
CA GLU A 23 10.02 -5.30 12.44
C GLU A 23 11.04 -5.51 11.32
N GLU A 24 10.83 -6.52 10.48
CA GLU A 24 11.75 -6.90 9.40
C GLU A 24 11.42 -6.21 8.06
N GLY A 25 10.19 -5.68 7.95
CA GLY A 25 9.60 -5.26 6.69
C GLY A 25 8.83 -6.40 6.01
N PHE A 26 8.13 -6.05 4.94
CA PHE A 26 7.27 -6.95 4.18
C PHE A 26 7.77 -7.10 2.74
N ALA A 27 7.63 -8.30 2.20
CA ALA A 27 7.78 -8.58 0.77
C ALA A 27 6.44 -9.08 0.22
N ALA A 28 6.00 -8.52 -0.90
CA ALA A 28 4.70 -8.84 -1.49
C ALA A 28 4.79 -9.12 -2.98
N THR A 29 4.04 -10.13 -3.45
CA THR A 29 3.74 -10.34 -4.87
C THR A 29 2.29 -9.93 -5.11
N VAL A 30 2.05 -8.95 -5.99
CA VAL A 30 0.72 -8.40 -6.27
C VAL A 30 0.45 -8.44 -7.78
N LYS A 31 -0.71 -8.97 -8.18
CA LYS A 31 -1.14 -8.99 -9.58
C LYS A 31 -2.23 -7.96 -9.80
N LEU A 32 -1.94 -6.94 -10.61
CA LEU A 32 -2.82 -5.79 -10.84
C LEU A 32 -3.08 -5.55 -12.31
N LYS A 33 -4.20 -4.87 -12.58
CA LYS A 33 -4.53 -4.33 -13.90
C LYS A 33 -4.62 -2.82 -13.83
N ILE A 34 -3.76 -2.15 -14.60
CA ILE A 34 -3.68 -0.68 -14.70
C ILE A 34 -4.03 -0.31 -16.14
N GLY A 35 -5.28 0.12 -16.36
CA GLY A 35 -5.81 0.32 -17.72
C GLY A 35 -5.73 -0.95 -18.57
N PRO A 36 -5.14 -0.92 -19.78
CA PRO A 36 -4.98 -2.10 -20.62
C PRO A 36 -3.84 -3.02 -20.16
N VAL A 37 -3.02 -2.60 -19.20
CA VAL A 37 -1.81 -3.32 -18.78
C VAL A 37 -2.11 -4.20 -17.57
N GLY A 38 -2.00 -5.52 -17.74
CA GLY A 38 -1.91 -6.46 -16.61
C GLY A 38 -0.44 -6.66 -16.25
N ALA A 39 -0.10 -6.60 -14.95
CA ALA A 39 1.26 -6.77 -14.48
C ALA A 39 1.30 -7.46 -13.12
N THR A 40 2.35 -8.25 -12.91
CA THR A 40 2.71 -8.77 -11.60
C THR A 40 3.85 -7.92 -11.05
N PHE A 41 3.62 -7.34 -9.88
CA PHE A 41 4.58 -6.54 -9.16
C PHE A 41 5.13 -7.34 -7.99
N LYS A 42 6.46 -7.34 -7.87
CA LYS A 42 7.12 -7.75 -6.63
C LYS A 42 7.57 -6.49 -5.91
N GLY A 43 7.12 -6.32 -4.67
CA GLY A 43 7.43 -5.16 -3.88
C GLY A 43 8.00 -5.50 -2.52
N ALA A 44 8.69 -4.52 -1.95
CA ALA A 44 9.18 -4.54 -0.59
C ALA A 44 8.70 -3.28 0.11
N VAL A 45 8.29 -3.42 1.37
CA VAL A 45 7.83 -2.35 2.23
C VAL A 45 8.60 -2.40 3.54
N THR A 46 9.09 -1.26 3.99
CA THR A 46 9.71 -1.12 5.31
C THR A 46 8.93 -0.09 6.12
N LEU A 47 8.86 -0.33 7.43
CA LEU A 47 8.31 0.61 8.38
C LEU A 47 9.46 1.30 9.12
N SER A 48 9.38 2.61 9.26
CA SER A 48 10.36 3.42 9.98
C SER A 48 9.66 4.50 10.79
N ASN A 49 10.41 5.23 11.61
CA ASN A 49 9.88 6.30 12.48
C ASN A 49 8.69 5.82 13.32
N LEU A 50 8.75 4.58 13.81
CA LEU A 50 7.69 3.97 14.60
C LEU A 50 7.50 4.78 15.90
N ASN A 51 6.29 5.27 16.11
CA ASN A 51 5.84 5.90 17.34
C ASN A 51 4.49 5.28 17.76
N PRO A 52 4.47 4.04 18.29
CA PRO A 52 3.21 3.36 18.59
C PRO A 52 2.47 4.01 19.77
N PRO A 53 1.13 4.14 19.72
CA PRO A 53 0.24 3.74 18.62
C PRO A 53 0.02 4.85 17.56
N GLU A 54 0.67 6.00 17.69
CA GLU A 54 0.29 7.24 17.02
C GLU A 54 0.72 7.36 15.56
N SER A 55 1.93 6.93 15.19
CA SER A 55 2.43 7.19 13.82
C SER A 55 3.57 6.30 13.36
N TYR A 56 3.77 6.25 12.05
CA TYR A 56 4.92 5.63 11.41
C TYR A 56 5.06 6.08 9.95
N THR A 57 6.25 5.87 9.39
CA THR A 57 6.53 6.06 7.97
C THR A 57 6.60 4.71 7.26
N ILE A 58 5.92 4.60 6.14
CA ILE A 58 5.98 3.49 5.19
C ILE A 58 6.93 3.89 4.07
N THR A 59 7.89 3.05 3.73
CA THR A 59 8.67 3.18 2.48
C THR A 59 8.49 1.93 1.65
N GLY A 60 8.15 2.09 0.38
CA GLY A 60 7.85 0.98 -0.52
C GLY A 60 8.54 1.11 -1.86
N GLU A 61 8.97 -0.03 -2.40
CA GLU A 61 9.33 -0.17 -3.81
C GLU A 61 8.61 -1.34 -4.46
N GLY A 62 8.33 -1.24 -5.75
CA GLY A 62 7.65 -2.26 -6.54
C GLY A 62 8.23 -2.36 -7.94
N LYS A 63 8.54 -3.57 -8.39
CA LYS A 63 9.10 -3.87 -9.71
C LYS A 63 8.13 -4.78 -10.47
N GLY A 64 7.66 -4.29 -11.61
CA GLY A 64 6.73 -4.99 -12.52
C GLY A 64 7.40 -5.52 -13.79
N GLY A 65 8.73 -5.68 -13.78
CA GLY A 65 9.51 -6.09 -14.94
C GLY A 65 9.34 -5.10 -16.10
N VAL A 66 8.89 -5.59 -17.26
CA VAL A 66 8.69 -4.77 -18.46
C VAL A 66 7.60 -3.70 -18.31
N ALA A 67 6.69 -3.86 -17.34
CA ALA A 67 5.66 -2.86 -17.06
C ALA A 67 6.30 -1.59 -16.46
N GLY A 68 7.36 -1.72 -15.68
CA GLY A 68 8.05 -0.61 -15.03
C GLY A 68 8.20 -0.81 -13.53
N PHE A 69 8.31 0.30 -12.81
CA PHE A 69 8.52 0.29 -11.36
C PHE A 69 7.80 1.45 -10.69
N ALA A 70 7.60 1.32 -9.38
CA ALA A 70 7.15 2.39 -8.51
C ALA A 70 8.02 2.41 -7.24
N THR A 71 8.33 3.60 -6.75
CA THR A 71 8.88 3.80 -5.41
C THR A 71 8.07 4.88 -4.72
N GLY A 72 7.94 4.81 -3.40
CA GLY A 72 7.19 5.82 -2.68
C GLY A 72 7.25 5.60 -1.19
N GLY A 73 6.55 6.46 -0.48
CA GLY A 73 6.34 6.32 0.93
C GLY A 73 5.06 7.00 1.36
N ALA A 74 4.66 6.70 2.59
CA ALA A 74 3.55 7.37 3.23
C ALA A 74 3.86 7.63 4.70
N ASP A 75 3.57 8.83 5.17
CA ASP A 75 3.54 9.13 6.60
C ASP A 75 2.12 8.89 7.11
N VAL A 76 1.99 8.04 8.12
CA VAL A 76 0.70 7.63 8.72
C VAL A 76 0.62 8.18 10.13
N HIS A 77 -0.53 8.78 10.44
CA HIS A 77 -0.89 9.28 11.77
C HIS A 77 -2.27 8.75 12.17
N LEU A 78 -2.36 8.26 13.40
CA LEU A 78 -3.58 7.84 14.06
C LEU A 78 -3.94 8.87 15.13
N THR A 79 -5.20 9.21 15.25
CA THR A 79 -5.71 10.10 16.28
C THR A 79 -7.00 9.53 16.84
N GLU A 80 -7.08 9.42 18.16
CA GLU A 80 -8.31 9.01 18.85
C GLU A 80 -9.40 10.08 18.63
N ASP A 81 -10.62 9.64 18.33
CA ASP A 81 -11.79 10.50 18.19
C ASP A 81 -13.00 9.84 18.87
N GLY A 82 -13.05 9.95 20.20
CA GLY A 82 -14.06 9.27 21.01
C GLY A 82 -13.87 7.76 20.98
N ASP A 83 -14.87 7.03 20.48
CA ASP A 83 -14.83 5.58 20.29
C ASP A 83 -14.20 5.19 18.93
N ASP A 84 -13.92 6.18 18.07
CA ASP A 84 -13.35 6.00 16.74
C ASP A 84 -11.84 6.30 16.70
N THR A 85 -11.20 5.91 15.60
CA THR A 85 -9.81 6.28 15.28
C THR A 85 -9.75 6.91 13.89
N ILE A 86 -9.22 8.12 13.82
CA ILE A 86 -8.94 8.81 12.55
C ILE A 86 -7.55 8.39 12.07
N LEU A 87 -7.49 7.71 10.92
CA LEU A 87 -6.25 7.44 10.19
C LEU A 87 -6.03 8.52 9.13
N ARG A 88 -5.00 9.33 9.30
CA ARG A 88 -4.52 10.30 8.31
C ARG A 88 -3.24 9.78 7.68
N TYR A 89 -3.10 9.96 6.37
CA TYR A 89 -1.86 9.62 5.70
C TYR A 89 -1.53 10.60 4.57
N GLU A 90 -0.25 10.78 4.31
CA GLU A 90 0.27 11.56 3.18
C GLU A 90 1.18 10.68 2.34
N VAL A 91 0.86 10.50 1.05
CA VAL A 91 1.61 9.63 0.14
C VAL A 91 2.42 10.44 -0.85
N ASN A 92 3.68 10.04 -1.03
CA ASN A 92 4.49 10.48 -2.15
C ASN A 92 4.98 9.25 -2.93
N ALA A 93 4.72 9.21 -4.23
CA ALA A 93 5.11 8.09 -5.09
C ALA A 93 5.65 8.57 -6.44
N LYS A 94 6.65 7.84 -6.93
CA LYS A 94 7.27 8.01 -8.24
C LYS A 94 7.07 6.72 -9.03
N VAL A 95 6.60 6.86 -10.27
CA VAL A 95 6.39 5.75 -11.20
C VAL A 95 7.28 5.96 -12.40
N GLY A 96 7.94 4.89 -12.86
CA GLY A 96 8.84 4.91 -14.00
C GLY A 96 8.61 3.76 -14.98
N GLY A 97 9.25 3.84 -16.15
CA GLY A 97 9.13 2.84 -17.21
C GLY A 97 7.86 2.99 -18.04
N LYS A 98 7.34 1.87 -18.57
CA LYS A 98 6.15 1.88 -19.44
C LYS A 98 4.88 2.34 -18.71
N LEU A 99 4.79 2.09 -17.41
CA LEU A 99 3.70 2.59 -16.56
C LEU A 99 3.62 4.11 -16.56
N ALA A 100 4.75 4.82 -16.50
CA ALA A 100 4.76 6.28 -16.54
C ALA A 100 4.19 6.85 -17.85
N GLN A 101 4.23 6.06 -18.93
CA GLN A 101 3.69 6.45 -20.25
C GLN A 101 2.16 6.39 -20.30
N LEU A 102 1.50 5.74 -19.34
CA LEU A 102 0.04 5.67 -19.23
C LEU A 102 -0.61 7.00 -18.81
N GLY A 103 0.20 7.95 -18.34
CA GLY A 103 -0.23 9.28 -17.94
C GLY A 103 -0.71 9.36 -16.49
N SER A 104 -0.51 10.54 -15.89
CA SER A 104 -0.74 10.79 -14.46
C SER A 104 -2.19 10.58 -14.02
N ARG A 105 -3.17 10.89 -14.88
CA ARG A 105 -4.60 10.73 -14.58
C ARG A 105 -4.97 9.26 -14.34
N LEU A 106 -4.53 8.36 -15.22
CA LEU A 106 -4.86 6.94 -15.13
C LEU A 106 -4.17 6.30 -13.91
N ILE A 107 -2.90 6.63 -13.68
CA ILE A 107 -2.15 6.20 -12.50
C ILE A 107 -2.89 6.66 -11.23
N LYS A 108 -3.23 7.95 -11.12
CA LYS A 108 -3.95 8.48 -9.96
C LYS A 108 -5.28 7.77 -9.73
N SER A 109 -6.11 7.60 -10.76
CA SER A 109 -7.40 6.92 -10.62
C SER A 109 -7.25 5.46 -10.14
N THR A 110 -6.18 4.79 -10.55
CA THR A 110 -5.90 3.41 -10.11
C THR A 110 -5.41 3.41 -8.66
N SER A 111 -4.52 4.34 -8.28
CA SER A 111 -4.07 4.50 -6.89
C SER A 111 -5.23 4.83 -5.95
N ASP A 112 -6.11 5.77 -6.31
CA ASP A 112 -7.28 6.14 -5.52
C ASP A 112 -8.22 4.94 -5.32
N LYS A 113 -8.44 4.14 -6.38
CA LYS A 113 -9.23 2.91 -6.31
C LYS A 113 -8.60 1.88 -5.36
N LEU A 114 -7.31 1.59 -5.50
CA LEU A 114 -6.62 0.59 -4.68
C LEU A 114 -6.58 1.00 -3.20
N ALA A 115 -6.39 2.29 -2.92
CA ALA A 115 -6.49 2.82 -1.56
C ALA A 115 -7.91 2.63 -0.99
N GLY A 116 -8.94 2.94 -1.77
CA GLY A 116 -10.33 2.72 -1.35
C GLY A 116 -10.67 1.26 -1.03
N GLU A 117 -10.23 0.32 -1.89
CA GLU A 117 -10.42 -1.12 -1.65
C GLU A 117 -9.66 -1.60 -0.40
N PHE A 118 -8.41 -1.18 -0.23
CA PHE A 118 -7.61 -1.52 0.94
C PHE A 118 -8.26 -1.01 2.23
N PHE A 119 -8.57 0.29 2.30
CA PHE A 119 -9.13 0.88 3.53
C PHE A 119 -10.55 0.42 3.82
N GLY A 120 -11.35 0.11 2.79
CA GLY A 120 -12.65 -0.53 2.97
C GLY A 120 -12.53 -1.88 3.67
N CYS A 121 -11.69 -2.78 3.15
CA CYS A 121 -11.40 -4.07 3.80
C CYS A 121 -10.80 -3.89 5.19
N PHE A 122 -9.85 -2.96 5.33
CA PHE A 122 -9.15 -2.74 6.58
C PHE A 122 -10.11 -2.27 7.69
N ALA A 123 -11.03 -1.36 7.38
CA ALA A 123 -12.04 -0.88 8.31
C ALA A 123 -12.97 -2.03 8.77
N GLU A 124 -13.41 -2.90 7.85
CA GLU A 124 -14.21 -4.08 8.21
C GLU A 124 -13.47 -4.99 9.20
N LYS A 125 -12.19 -5.30 8.91
CA LYS A 125 -11.33 -6.11 9.79
C LYS A 125 -10.99 -5.43 11.12
N ALA A 126 -11.00 -4.10 11.16
CA ALA A 126 -10.71 -3.32 12.35
C ALA A 126 -11.92 -3.17 13.28
N SER A 127 -13.12 -3.25 12.72
CA SER A 127 -14.40 -3.11 13.43
C SER A 127 -14.98 -4.42 13.96
N GLY A 128 -14.38 -5.57 13.61
CA GLY A 128 -14.79 -6.91 14.01
C GLY A 128 -13.85 -7.54 15.02
#